data_AF-A0A067Z2S8-F1
#
_entry.id   AF-A0A067Z2S8-F1
#
_cell.length_a   1.000
_cell.length_b   1.000
_cell.length_c   1.000
_cell.angle_alpha   90.00
_cell.angle_beta   90.00
_cell.angle_gamma   90.00
#
_symmetry.space_group_name_H-M   'P 1'
#
loop_
_entity.id
_entity.type
_entity.pdbx_description
1 polymer ?
#
loop_
_entity_poly.entity_id
_entity_poly.type
_entity_poly.pdbx_seq_one_letter_code
_entity_poly.pdbx_strand_id
1 'polypeptide(L)' 'MDRSHLAILRQMRPHHSKARLSLMLDHIPARTGQDVIDPYYGPDEGFVTTWEDVEGACAALARTVLGPRP' A
#
# COMPACT_ATOMS: atom_id res chain seq x y z
N MET A 1 0.88 4.45 2.78
CA MET A 1 -0.47 4.38 2.20
C MET A 1 -0.54 5.29 1.00
N ASP A 2 -0.11 6.52 1.16
CA ASP A 2 0.15 7.48 0.09
C ASP A 2 1.65 7.81 -0.07
N ARG A 3 1.95 8.65 -1.06
CA ARG A 3 3.27 9.18 -1.39
C ARG A 3 3.90 10.04 -0.30
N SER A 4 3.12 10.74 0.52
CA SER A 4 3.67 11.56 1.62
C SER A 4 4.28 10.66 2.70
N HIS A 5 3.57 9.60 3.09
CA HIS A 5 4.10 8.57 3.97
C HIS A 5 5.36 7.92 3.39
N LEU A 6 5.36 7.58 2.10
CA LEU A 6 6.51 6.96 1.46
C LEU A 6 7.74 7.89 1.42
N ALA A 7 7.54 9.19 1.18
CA ALA A 7 8.62 10.18 1.21
C ALA A 7 9.26 10.28 2.61
N ILE A 8 8.43 10.37 3.65
CA ILE A 8 8.88 10.43 5.05
C ILE A 8 9.65 9.14 5.41
N LEU A 9 9.11 7.97 5.07
CA LEU A 9 9.78 6.68 5.34
C LEU A 9 11.12 6.56 4.61
N ARG A 10 11.23 7.07 3.38
CA ARG A 10 12.49 7.11 2.63
C ARG A 10 13.53 8.01 3.29
N GLN A 11 13.10 9.15 3.84
CA GLN A 11 13.97 10.06 4.57
C GLN A 11 14.45 9.47 5.90
N MET A 12 13.60 8.73 6.61
CA MET A 12 13.93 8.07 7.87
C MET A 12 14.77 6.79 7.72
N ARG A 13 14.99 6.30 6.50
CA ARG A 13 15.58 4.98 6.26
C ARG A 13 17.04 4.91 6.74
N PRO A 14 17.38 4.01 7.70
CA PRO A 14 18.76 3.79 8.11
C PRO A 14 19.63 3.24 6.96
N HIS A 15 20.91 3.61 6.92
CA HIS A 15 21.86 3.19 5.87
C HIS A 15 21.93 1.67 5.65
N HIS A 16 21.79 0.87 6.71
CA HIS A 16 21.87 -0.58 6.65
C HIS A 16 20.50 -1.29 6.67
N SER A 17 19.42 -0.56 6.40
CA SER A 17 18.08 -1.14 6.36
C SER A 17 17.95 -2.12 5.19
N LYS A 18 17.43 -3.31 5.48
CA LYS A 18 17.04 -4.32 4.49
C LYS A 18 15.56 -4.20 4.06
N ALA A 19 14.79 -3.31 4.70
CA ALA A 19 13.38 -3.15 4.42
C ALA A 19 13.15 -2.52 3.04
N ARG A 20 12.21 -3.09 2.27
CA ARG A 20 11.75 -2.52 1.01
C ARG A 20 10.53 -1.64 1.25
N LEU A 21 10.61 -0.39 0.80
CA LEU A 21 9.51 0.56 0.87
C LEU A 21 8.81 0.65 -0.49
N SER A 22 7.48 0.54 -0.48
CA SER A 22 6.58 0.68 -1.65
C SER A 22 5.27 1.32 -1.21
N LEU A 23 4.49 1.84 -2.17
CA LEU A 23 3.09 2.15 -1.92
C LEU A 23 2.30 0.87 -1.77
N MET A 24 1.15 0.95 -1.10
CA MET A 24 0.28 -0.21 -0.91
C MET A 24 -0.21 -0.75 -2.27
N LEU A 25 -0.64 0.16 -3.14
CA LEU A 25 -1.22 -0.18 -4.44
C LEU A 25 -0.18 -0.54 -5.51
N ASP A 26 1.12 -0.39 -5.24
CA ASP A 26 2.18 -0.89 -6.13
C ASP A 26 2.13 -2.41 -6.32
N HIS A 27 1.42 -3.13 -5.44
CA HIS A 27 1.22 -4.57 -5.55
C HIS A 27 0.09 -4.96 -6.51
N ILE A 28 -0.69 -3.99 -7.01
CA ILE A 28 -1.70 -4.19 -8.04
C ILE A 28 -1.16 -3.56 -9.33
N PRO A 29 -0.81 -4.34 -10.38
CA PRO A 29 -0.13 -3.81 -11.56
C PRO A 29 -0.82 -2.59 -12.19
N ALA A 30 -2.15 -2.63 -12.30
CA ALA A 30 -2.96 -1.54 -12.87
C ALA A 30 -3.04 -0.28 -11.99
N ARG A 31 -2.57 -0.33 -10.74
CA ARG A 31 -2.65 0.76 -9.76
C ARG A 31 -1.30 1.21 -9.20
N THR A 32 -0.21 0.82 -9.88
CA THR A 32 1.15 1.23 -9.50
C THR A 32 1.27 2.76 -9.42
N GLY A 33 1.89 3.26 -8.36
CA GLY A 33 2.09 4.69 -8.12
C GLY A 33 0.88 5.43 -7.54
N GLN A 34 -0.27 4.76 -7.39
CA GLN A 34 -1.48 5.37 -6.85
C GLN A 34 -1.48 5.33 -5.32
N ASP A 35 -2.13 6.34 -4.72
CA ASP A 35 -2.33 6.46 -3.29
C ASP A 35 -3.61 5.70 -2.86
N VAL A 36 -3.61 5.14 -1.66
CA VAL A 36 -4.86 4.78 -0.98
C VAL A 36 -5.50 6.07 -0.48
N ILE A 37 -6.81 6.24 -0.69
CA ILE A 37 -7.51 7.43 -0.22
C ILE A 37 -7.49 7.52 1.31
N ASP A 38 -7.50 8.74 1.85
CA ASP A 38 -7.68 8.95 3.28
C ASP A 38 -9.19 9.07 3.58
N PRO A 39 -9.81 8.11 4.28
CA PRO A 39 -11.24 8.12 4.53
C PRO A 39 -11.67 9.08 5.65
N TYR A 40 -10.75 9.61 6.46
CA TYR A 40 -11.10 10.31 7.70
C TYR A 40 -11.76 11.68 7.52
N TYR A 41 -11.59 12.31 6.37
CA TYR A 41 -12.12 13.65 6.08
C TYR A 41 -13.23 13.64 5.02
N GLY A 42 -13.71 12.44 4.65
CA GLY A 42 -14.74 12.22 3.64
C GLY A 42 -16.01 11.59 4.21
N PRO A 43 -16.95 11.22 3.33
CA PRO A 43 -18.14 10.49 3.73
C PRO A 43 -17.79 9.01 3.99
N ASP A 44 -18.69 8.30 4.66
CA ASP A 44 -18.46 6.93 5.14
C ASP A 44 -18.10 5.94 4.02
N GLU A 45 -18.56 6.18 2.78
CA GLU A 45 -18.21 5.37 1.61
C GLU A 45 -16.70 5.36 1.33
N GLY A 46 -15.97 6.39 1.77
CA GLY A 46 -14.52 6.44 1.70
C GLY A 46 -13.85 5.29 2.45
N PHE A 47 -14.44 4.80 3.55
CA PHE A 47 -13.93 3.63 4.26
C PHE A 47 -14.09 2.35 3.45
N VAL A 48 -15.19 2.20 2.69
CA VAL A 48 -15.42 1.03 1.82
C VAL A 48 -14.38 0.98 0.71
N THR A 49 -14.16 2.10 0.00
CA THR A 49 -13.12 2.16 -1.04
C THR A 49 -11.72 1.91 -0.47
N THR A 50 -11.41 2.47 0.71
CA THR A 50 -10.14 2.22 1.41
C THR A 50 -9.97 0.74 1.74
N TRP A 51 -11.03 0.09 2.21
CA TRP A 51 -11.03 -1.34 2.53
C TRP A 51 -10.74 -2.20 1.29
N GLU A 52 -11.44 -1.96 0.18
CA GLU A 52 -11.25 -2.70 -1.08
C GLU A 52 -9.80 -2.54 -1.61
N ASP A 53 -9.27 -1.33 -1.54
CA ASP A 53 -7.89 -1.02 -1.92
C ASP A 53 -6.86 -1.79 -1.09
N VAL A 54 -7.01 -1.77 0.23
CA VAL A 54 -6.09 -2.43 1.17
C VAL A 54 -6.21 -3.95 1.05
N GLU A 55 -7.41 -4.50 0.98
CA GLU A 55 -7.65 -5.94 0.83
C GLU A 55 -7.04 -6.47 -0.48
N GLY A 56 -7.32 -5.81 -1.61
CA GLY A 56 -6.81 -6.21 -2.91
C GLY A 56 -5.28 -6.17 -2.99
N ALA A 57 -4.68 -5.13 -2.43
CA ALA A 57 -3.23 -4.98 -2.38
C ALA A 57 -2.57 -6.01 -1.45
N CYS A 58 -3.16 -6.28 -0.27
CA CYS A 58 -2.71 -7.34 0.64
C CYS A 58 -2.73 -8.71 -0.05
N ALA A 59 -3.84 -9.05 -0.73
CA ALA A 59 -3.97 -10.31 -1.44
C ALA A 59 -2.93 -10.45 -2.58
N ALA A 60 -2.69 -9.37 -3.33
CA ALA A 60 -1.69 -9.36 -4.39
C ALA A 60 -0.26 -9.50 -3.84
N LEU A 61 0.07 -8.75 -2.79
CA LEU A 61 1.36 -8.84 -2.11
C LEU A 61 1.61 -10.25 -1.56
N ALA A 62 0.61 -10.83 -0.89
CA ALA A 62 0.70 -12.18 -0.33
C ALA A 62 1.02 -13.21 -1.41
N ARG A 63 0.36 -13.16 -2.57
CA ARG A 63 0.68 -14.05 -3.71
C ARG A 63 2.12 -13.89 -4.18
N THR A 64 2.64 -12.66 -4.20
CA THR A 64 4.02 -12.39 -4.64
C THR A 64 5.07 -12.87 -3.63
N VAL A 65 4.81 -12.72 -2.33
CA VAL A 65 5.85 -12.98 -1.28
C VAL A 65 5.74 -14.36 -0.64
N LEU A 66 4.54 -14.94 -0.59
CA LEU A 66 4.30 -16.25 0.01
C LEU A 66 4.08 -17.35 -1.04
N GLY A 67 3.85 -16.99 -2.30
CA GLY A 67 3.46 -17.91 -3.36
C GLY A 67 1.96 -18.25 -3.33
N PRO A 68 1.49 -19.16 -4.20
CA PRO A 68 0.11 -19.61 -4.19
C PRO A 68 -0.23 -20.29 -2.86
N ARG A 69 -1.43 -20.00 -2.34
CA ARG A 69 -1.97 -20.72 -1.17
C ARG A 69 -2.11 -22.21 -1.56
N PRO A 70 -1.66 -23.16 -0.72
CA PRO A 70 -1.87 -24.58 -0.98
C PRO A 70 -3.35 -24.94 -1.13
#